data_AF-A5LGH6-F1
#
_entry.id   AF-A5LGH6-F1
#
_cell.length_a   1.000
_cell.length_b   1.000
_cell.length_c   1.000
_cell.angle_alpha   90.00
_cell.angle_beta   90.00
_cell.angle_gamma   90.00
#
_symmetry.space_group_name_H-M   'P 1'
#
loop_
_entity.id
_entity.type
_entity.pdbx_description
1 polymer ?
#
loop_
_entity_poly.entity_id
_entity_poly.type
_entity_poly.pdbx_seq_one_letter_code
_entity_poly.pdbx_strand_id
1 'polypeptide(L)'
;AEAEQHASPQELMGENTYCTSLAGEELGRVKTWGNHPRRRTDFELASPTKMCDLPQHLLEPIFINAAAKRGTKVRFDTEYLDHEQDDKGVTVGVRDRLTGETYNIRCKYLIGADGANSKVLADAALPLEGKMGVSGAINVHFEADL
;
A
#
# COMPACT_ATOMS: atom_id res chain seq x y z
N ALA A 1 -2.80 -15.53 -9.36
CA ALA A 1 -1.88 -16.68 -9.23
C ALA A 1 -1.00 -16.56 -7.99
N GLU A 2 0.14 -15.84 -8.02
CA GLU A 2 1.05 -15.75 -6.85
C GLU A 2 0.41 -15.03 -5.65
N ALA A 3 -0.21 -13.86 -5.87
CA ALA A 3 -0.91 -13.14 -4.80
C ALA A 3 -2.03 -13.98 -4.13
N GLU A 4 -2.79 -14.74 -4.91
CA GLU A 4 -3.89 -15.57 -4.40
C GLU A 4 -3.40 -16.73 -3.52
N GLN A 5 -2.17 -17.20 -3.70
CA GLN A 5 -1.59 -18.27 -2.87
C GLN A 5 -1.22 -17.79 -1.47
N HIS A 6 -0.99 -16.49 -1.31
CA HIS A 6 -0.60 -15.88 -0.04
C HIS A 6 -1.75 -15.15 0.65
N ALA A 7 -2.89 -15.00 -0.04
CA ALA A 7 -4.02 -14.23 0.44
C ALA A 7 -5.06 -15.12 1.14
N SER A 8 -5.68 -14.59 2.19
CA SER A 8 -6.90 -15.19 2.73
C SER A 8 -8.08 -14.88 1.79
N PRO A 9 -8.92 -15.87 1.45
CA PRO A 9 -10.01 -15.67 0.52
C PRO A 9 -11.21 -14.95 1.19
N GLN A 10 -12.06 -14.33 0.36
CA GLN A 10 -13.19 -13.50 0.78
C GLN A 10 -14.10 -14.15 1.83
N GLU A 11 -14.34 -15.46 1.73
CA GLU A 11 -15.20 -16.22 2.63
C GLU A 11 -14.72 -16.26 4.08
N LEU A 12 -13.40 -16.11 4.32
CA LEU A 12 -12.82 -16.09 5.67
C LEU A 12 -12.85 -14.69 6.30
N MET A 13 -13.13 -13.65 5.51
CA MET A 13 -13.10 -12.26 5.96
C MET A 13 -14.49 -11.74 6.39
N GLY A 14 -15.54 -12.54 6.20
CA GLY A 14 -16.93 -12.06 6.19
C GLY A 14 -17.55 -11.66 7.53
N GLU A 15 -16.88 -11.93 8.65
CA GLU A 15 -17.42 -11.70 9.99
C GLU A 15 -16.69 -10.54 10.67
N ASN A 16 -17.34 -9.37 10.77
CA ASN A 16 -16.86 -8.29 11.62
C ASN A 16 -17.66 -8.29 12.93
N THR A 17 -17.02 -8.76 14.01
CA THR A 17 -17.65 -9.00 15.31
C THR A 17 -17.28 -7.90 16.29
N TYR A 18 -18.30 -7.29 16.90
CA TYR A 18 -18.15 -6.38 18.03
C TYR A 18 -18.32 -7.18 19.32
N CYS A 19 -17.31 -7.18 20.17
CA CYS A 19 -17.28 -7.96 21.42
C CYS A 19 -16.56 -7.18 22.52
N THR A 20 -16.79 -7.56 23.78
CA THR A 20 -16.09 -6.96 24.95
C THR A 20 -14.64 -7.41 25.06
N SER A 21 -14.35 -8.63 24.63
CA SER A 21 -13.01 -9.19 24.40
C SER A 21 -13.13 -10.38 23.44
N LEU A 22 -12.01 -10.92 22.97
CA LEU A 22 -12.00 -12.06 22.03
C LEU A 22 -12.76 -13.30 22.56
N ALA A 23 -12.63 -13.59 23.86
CA ALA A 23 -13.35 -14.69 24.54
C ALA A 23 -14.56 -14.19 25.36
N GLY A 24 -14.96 -12.92 25.15
CA GLY A 24 -16.01 -12.25 25.90
C GLY A 24 -17.38 -12.35 25.25
N GLU A 25 -18.29 -11.50 25.70
CA GLU A 25 -19.63 -11.39 25.12
C GLU A 25 -19.59 -10.74 23.73
N GLU A 26 -20.25 -11.37 22.76
CA GLU A 26 -20.54 -10.77 21.45
C GLU A 26 -21.71 -9.79 21.58
N LEU A 27 -21.44 -8.53 21.23
CA LEU A 27 -22.42 -7.45 21.25
C LEU A 27 -23.21 -7.36 19.94
N GLY A 28 -22.59 -7.80 18.85
CA GLY A 28 -23.21 -7.84 17.53
C GLY A 28 -22.21 -8.11 16.42
N ARG A 29 -22.74 -8.32 15.22
CA ARG A 29 -21.93 -8.71 14.06
C ARG A 29 -22.47 -8.12 12.77
N VAL A 30 -21.54 -7.75 11.90
CA VAL A 30 -21.85 -7.28 10.54
C VAL A 30 -21.19 -8.22 9.53
N LYS A 31 -21.96 -8.66 8.54
CA LYS A 31 -21.42 -9.38 7.38
C LYS A 31 -20.71 -8.40 6.45
N THR A 32 -19.40 -8.51 6.33
CA THR A 32 -18.54 -7.59 5.57
C THR A 32 -18.08 -8.18 4.25
N TRP A 33 -17.43 -7.32 3.44
CA TRP A 33 -16.76 -7.72 2.20
C TRP A 33 -17.64 -8.53 1.24
N GLY A 34 -18.91 -8.16 1.08
CA GLY A 34 -19.83 -8.83 0.14
C GLY A 34 -20.36 -10.19 0.58
N ASN A 35 -20.07 -10.65 1.80
CA ASN A 35 -20.49 -11.98 2.26
C ASN A 35 -21.98 -12.08 2.65
N HIS A 36 -22.67 -10.96 2.84
CA HIS A 36 -24.11 -10.97 3.11
C HIS A 36 -24.89 -11.48 1.88
N PRO A 37 -25.83 -12.45 1.99
CA PRO A 37 -26.54 -13.01 0.85
C PRO A 37 -27.25 -11.96 -0.02
N ARG A 38 -27.86 -10.94 0.62
CA ARG A 38 -28.50 -9.81 -0.07
C ARG A 38 -27.54 -8.87 -0.83
N ARG A 39 -26.22 -9.04 -0.68
CA ARG A 39 -25.18 -8.23 -1.34
C ARG A 39 -24.28 -9.05 -2.26
N ARG A 40 -24.22 -10.38 -2.07
CA ARG A 40 -23.30 -11.26 -2.79
C ARG A 40 -23.42 -11.12 -4.30
N THR A 41 -24.63 -11.15 -4.83
CA THR A 41 -24.87 -11.02 -6.28
C THR A 41 -24.39 -9.68 -6.83
N ASP A 42 -24.57 -8.58 -6.08
CA ASP A 42 -24.07 -7.27 -6.49
C ASP A 42 -22.54 -7.29 -6.65
N PHE A 43 -21.84 -7.95 -5.72
CA PHE A 43 -20.38 -8.08 -5.76
C PHE A 43 -19.92 -8.97 -6.92
N GLU A 44 -20.56 -10.12 -7.12
CA GLU A 44 -20.23 -11.06 -8.19
C GLU A 44 -20.50 -10.49 -9.59
N LEU A 45 -21.56 -9.69 -9.75
CA LEU A 45 -21.86 -9.02 -11.02
C LEU A 45 -20.96 -7.80 -11.27
N ALA A 46 -20.42 -7.18 -10.23
CA ALA A 46 -19.58 -5.98 -10.37
C ALA A 46 -18.16 -6.27 -10.86
N SER A 47 -17.61 -7.46 -10.61
CA SER A 47 -16.24 -7.80 -10.98
C SER A 47 -16.06 -9.30 -11.22
N PRO A 48 -15.22 -9.73 -12.19
CA PRO A 48 -14.79 -11.12 -12.29
C PRO A 48 -13.82 -11.54 -11.17
N THR A 49 -13.31 -10.59 -10.38
CA THR A 49 -12.41 -10.85 -9.24
C THR A 49 -13.13 -10.72 -7.90
N LYS A 50 -12.61 -11.42 -6.90
CA LYS A 50 -13.12 -11.41 -5.52
C LYS A 50 -12.23 -10.58 -4.60
N MET A 51 -12.78 -10.22 -3.44
CA MET A 51 -11.97 -9.63 -2.37
C MET A 51 -10.99 -10.68 -1.83
N CYS A 52 -9.87 -10.23 -1.29
CA CYS A 52 -8.94 -11.07 -0.54
C CYS A 52 -8.18 -10.22 0.48
N ASP A 53 -7.61 -10.87 1.49
CA ASP A 53 -6.73 -10.24 2.47
C ASP A 53 -5.29 -10.69 2.23
N LEU A 54 -4.42 -9.75 1.86
CA LEU A 54 -3.01 -10.00 1.60
C LEU A 54 -2.19 -8.86 2.21
N PRO A 55 -1.46 -9.11 3.32
CA PRO A 55 -0.73 -8.05 3.99
C PRO A 55 0.43 -7.51 3.13
N GLN A 56 0.73 -6.22 3.29
CA GLN A 56 1.68 -5.48 2.43
C GLN A 56 3.08 -6.11 2.38
N HIS A 57 3.58 -6.64 3.50
CA HIS A 57 4.90 -7.28 3.55
C HIS A 57 5.00 -8.54 2.65
N LEU A 58 3.88 -9.15 2.28
CA LEU A 58 3.82 -10.24 1.30
C LEU A 58 3.50 -9.72 -0.10
N LEU A 59 2.64 -8.70 -0.21
CA LEU A 59 2.24 -8.11 -1.49
C LEU A 59 3.38 -7.36 -2.20
N GLU A 60 4.11 -6.52 -1.48
CA GLU A 60 5.13 -5.64 -2.04
C GLU A 60 6.26 -6.41 -2.75
N PRO A 61 6.81 -7.51 -2.19
CA PRO A 61 7.77 -8.34 -2.90
C PRO A 61 7.23 -8.91 -4.21
N ILE A 62 5.96 -9.34 -4.26
CA ILE A 62 5.33 -9.88 -5.47
C ILE A 62 5.34 -8.82 -6.58
N PHE A 63 4.95 -7.58 -6.26
CA PHE A 63 4.94 -6.48 -7.23
C PHE A 63 6.34 -6.08 -7.69
N ILE A 64 7.29 -5.92 -6.77
CA ILE A 64 8.67 -5.56 -7.10
C ILE A 64 9.32 -6.64 -7.98
N ASN A 65 9.16 -7.90 -7.61
CA ASN A 65 9.70 -9.03 -8.37
C ASN A 65 9.08 -9.11 -9.78
N ALA A 66 7.77 -8.90 -9.89
CA ALA A 66 7.10 -8.88 -11.19
C ALA A 66 7.58 -7.70 -12.07
N ALA A 67 7.76 -6.51 -11.50
CA ALA A 67 8.27 -5.34 -12.22
C ALA A 67 9.72 -5.55 -12.69
N ALA A 68 10.58 -6.08 -11.83
CA ALA A 68 11.97 -6.39 -12.15
C ALA A 68 12.08 -7.44 -13.27
N LYS A 69 11.30 -8.53 -13.18
CA LYS A 69 11.23 -9.58 -14.23
C LYS A 69 10.78 -9.03 -15.58
N ARG A 70 10.01 -7.94 -15.60
CA ARG A 70 9.56 -7.24 -16.83
C ARG A 70 10.54 -6.18 -17.32
N GLY A 71 11.71 -6.05 -16.70
CA GLY A 71 12.79 -5.14 -17.13
C GLY A 71 12.83 -3.81 -16.40
N THR A 72 12.02 -3.60 -15.35
CA THR A 72 12.11 -2.39 -14.52
C THR A 72 13.40 -2.42 -13.71
N LYS A 73 14.18 -1.34 -13.75
CA LYS A 73 15.34 -1.17 -12.86
C LYS A 73 14.86 -0.69 -11.50
N VAL A 74 14.92 -1.57 -10.51
CA VAL A 74 14.58 -1.25 -9.12
C VAL A 74 15.86 -0.94 -8.36
N ARG A 75 15.86 0.14 -7.57
CA ARG A 75 16.96 0.53 -6.68
C ARG A 75 16.40 0.86 -5.31
N PHE A 76 16.62 -0.05 -4.36
CA PHE A 76 16.40 0.24 -2.94
C PHE A 76 17.56 1.08 -2.39
N ASP A 77 17.44 1.50 -1.13
CA ASP A 77 18.44 2.30 -0.43
C ASP A 77 18.87 3.56 -1.21
N THR A 78 18.00 4.06 -2.10
CA THR A 78 18.22 5.27 -2.89
C THR A 78 17.18 6.29 -2.48
N GLU A 79 17.62 7.38 -1.86
CA GLU A 79 16.75 8.42 -1.32
C GLU A 79 16.64 9.59 -2.31
N TYR A 80 15.43 10.04 -2.56
CA TYR A 80 15.18 11.28 -3.30
C TYR A 80 15.59 12.50 -2.46
N LEU A 81 16.32 13.45 -3.06
CA LEU A 81 16.76 14.69 -2.41
C LEU A 81 16.07 15.93 -2.96
N ASP A 82 16.00 16.06 -4.28
CA ASP A 82 15.41 17.20 -4.97
C ASP A 82 15.20 16.88 -6.46
N HIS A 83 14.57 17.80 -7.18
CA HIS A 83 14.56 17.77 -8.63
C HIS A 83 14.53 19.17 -9.23
N GLU A 84 15.03 19.27 -10.46
CA GLU A 84 14.86 20.43 -11.32
C GLU A 84 14.24 19.98 -12.65
N GLN A 85 13.22 20.72 -13.10
CA GLN A 85 12.55 20.47 -14.38
C GLN A 85 12.94 21.53 -15.40
N ASP A 86 13.20 21.07 -16.63
CA ASP A 86 13.38 21.91 -17.81
C ASP A 86 12.43 21.46 -18.94
N ASP A 87 12.48 22.14 -20.08
CA ASP A 87 11.61 21.88 -21.24
C ASP A 87 11.69 20.46 -21.81
N LYS A 88 12.71 19.66 -21.44
CA LYS A 88 13.01 18.33 -22.00
C LYS A 88 12.83 17.19 -20.99
N GLY A 89 12.57 17.48 -19.72
CA GLY A 89 12.42 16.48 -18.65
C GLY A 89 12.86 16.96 -17.27
N VAL A 90 13.15 16.00 -16.40
CA VAL A 90 13.45 16.22 -14.98
C VAL A 90 14.81 15.63 -14.65
N THR A 91 15.65 16.40 -13.96
CA THR A 91 16.89 15.93 -13.34
C THR A 91 16.64 15.76 -11.84
N VAL A 92 16.83 14.55 -11.33
CA VAL A 92 16.53 14.18 -9.95
C VAL A 92 17.83 13.95 -9.19
N GLY A 93 18.04 14.69 -8.11
CA GLY A 93 19.11 14.44 -7.15
C GLY A 93 18.74 13.28 -6.22
N VAL A 94 19.62 12.29 -6.11
CA VAL A 94 19.42 11.14 -5.22
C VAL A 94 20.67 10.86 -4.39
N ARG A 95 20.48 10.20 -3.26
CA ARG A 95 21.54 9.70 -2.38
C ARG A 95 21.47 8.18 -2.27
N ASP A 96 22.56 7.50 -2.58
CA ASP A 96 22.77 6.12 -2.17
C ASP A 96 23.00 6.09 -0.65
N ARG A 97 22.14 5.41 0.08
CA ARG A 97 22.20 5.34 1.55
C ARG A 97 23.23 4.34 2.06
N LEU A 98 23.70 3.41 1.21
CA LEU A 98 24.73 2.45 1.56
C LEU A 98 26.12 3.09 1.46
N THR A 99 26.35 3.90 0.42
CA THR A 99 27.67 4.53 0.18
C THR A 99 27.74 5.97 0.65
N GLY A 100 26.60 6.65 0.79
CA GLY A 100 26.50 8.08 1.05
C GLY A 100 26.70 8.96 -0.20
N GLU A 101 26.96 8.37 -1.37
CA GLU A 101 27.20 9.10 -2.61
C GLU A 101 25.91 9.75 -3.12
N THR A 102 26.03 11.01 -3.56
CA THR A 102 24.95 11.73 -4.24
C THR A 102 25.19 11.78 -5.74
N TYR A 103 24.16 11.49 -6.53
CA TYR A 103 24.24 11.53 -7.99
C TYR A 103 22.90 11.92 -8.61
N ASN A 104 22.91 12.19 -9.91
CA ASN A 104 21.72 12.64 -10.64
C ASN A 104 21.16 11.56 -11.56
N ILE A 105 19.83 11.49 -11.64
CA ILE A 105 19.08 10.66 -12.59
C ILE A 105 18.30 11.58 -13.52
N ARG A 106 18.52 11.44 -14.84
CA ARG A 106 17.75 12.16 -15.86
C ARG A 106 16.57 11.32 -16.33
N CYS A 107 15.36 11.86 -16.25
CA CYS A 107 14.15 11.20 -16.73
C CYS A 107 13.25 12.18 -17.52
N LYS A 108 12.20 11.64 -18.16
CA LYS A 108 11.18 12.45 -18.83
C LYS A 108 10.10 12.93 -17.88
N TYR A 109 9.76 12.10 -16.90
CA TYR A 109 8.77 12.38 -15.88
C TYR A 109 9.24 11.81 -14.55
N LEU A 110 8.85 12.46 -13.47
CA LEU A 110 9.02 12.00 -12.10
C LEU A 110 7.64 11.67 -11.51
N ILE A 111 7.50 10.49 -10.90
CA ILE A 111 6.26 10.06 -10.23
C ILE A 111 6.53 10.11 -8.71
N GLY A 112 5.80 10.96 -7.99
CA GLY A 112 5.82 11.01 -6.53
C GLY A 112 4.97 9.90 -5.92
N ALA A 113 5.60 8.80 -5.54
CA ALA A 113 4.99 7.65 -4.86
C ALA A 113 5.67 7.37 -3.50
N ASP A 114 6.13 8.42 -2.82
CA ASP A 114 6.96 8.42 -1.61
C ASP A 114 6.16 8.53 -0.29
N GLY A 115 4.85 8.28 -0.35
CA GLY A 115 4.00 8.08 0.83
C GLY A 115 3.41 9.36 1.43
N ALA A 116 2.89 9.25 2.65
CA ALA A 116 2.05 10.28 3.29
C ALA A 116 2.75 11.63 3.51
N ASN A 117 4.06 11.62 3.73
CA ASN A 117 4.88 12.82 3.89
C ASN A 117 5.71 13.10 2.63
N SER A 118 5.07 12.98 1.46
CA SER A 118 5.73 13.09 0.16
C SER A 118 6.54 14.38 0.05
N LYS A 119 7.85 14.22 -0.15
CA LYS A 119 8.76 15.33 -0.42
C LYS A 119 8.65 15.77 -1.87
N VAL A 120 8.37 14.86 -2.79
CA VAL A 120 8.13 15.20 -4.21
C VAL A 120 6.95 16.17 -4.33
N LEU A 121 5.87 15.92 -3.58
CA LEU A 121 4.70 16.80 -3.52
C LEU A 121 5.06 18.20 -2.99
N ALA A 122 5.84 18.25 -1.91
CA ALA A 122 6.29 19.52 -1.32
C ALA A 122 7.18 20.32 -2.27
N ASP A 123 8.15 19.67 -2.92
CA ASP A 123 9.06 20.32 -3.88
C ASP A 123 8.33 20.76 -5.16
N ALA A 124 7.25 20.06 -5.54
CA ALA A 124 6.35 20.46 -6.62
C ALA A 124 5.36 21.58 -6.23
N ALA A 125 5.42 22.08 -4.99
CA ALA A 125 4.56 23.12 -4.43
C ALA A 125 3.05 22.83 -4.58
N LEU A 126 2.66 21.56 -4.42
CA LEU A 126 1.26 21.12 -4.51
C LEU A 126 0.64 21.13 -3.10
N PRO A 127 -0.24 22.10 -2.77
CA PRO A 127 -0.83 22.19 -1.44
C PRO A 127 -1.83 21.06 -1.18
N LEU A 128 -1.83 20.55 0.05
CA LEU A 128 -2.84 19.64 0.55
C LEU A 128 -3.84 20.39 1.43
N GLU A 129 -5.12 20.09 1.24
CA GLU A 129 -6.19 20.61 2.08
C GLU A 129 -6.64 19.53 3.09
N GLY A 130 -6.90 19.94 4.33
CA GLY A 130 -7.39 19.06 5.39
C GLY A 130 -6.68 19.27 6.73
N LYS A 131 -7.08 18.49 7.73
CA LYS A 131 -6.47 18.50 9.06
C LYS A 131 -5.48 17.34 9.17
N MET A 132 -4.21 17.66 9.39
CA MET A 132 -3.17 16.67 9.65
C MET A 132 -3.20 16.19 11.12
N GLY A 133 -2.71 14.97 11.37
CA GLY A 133 -2.51 14.45 12.73
C GLY A 133 -3.81 14.25 13.53
N VAL A 134 -4.86 13.75 12.89
CA VAL A 134 -6.19 13.58 13.53
C VAL A 134 -6.15 12.56 14.68
N SER A 135 -5.42 11.47 14.50
CA SER A 135 -5.24 10.42 15.52
C SER A 135 -3.94 9.66 15.27
N GLY A 136 -3.40 9.05 16.32
CA GLY A 136 -2.38 8.01 16.23
C GLY A 136 -2.98 6.62 16.35
N ALA A 137 -2.22 5.61 15.97
CA ALA A 137 -2.53 4.20 16.20
C ALA A 137 -1.26 3.49 16.68
N ILE A 138 -1.42 2.54 17.60
CA ILE A 138 -0.35 1.61 18.00
C ILE A 138 -0.73 0.25 17.44
N ASN A 139 0.12 -0.31 16.59
CA ASN A 139 -0.06 -1.63 16.00
C ASN A 139 0.85 -2.64 16.69
N VAL A 140 0.31 -3.78 17.10
CA VAL A 140 1.06 -4.88 17.71
C VAL A 140 0.86 -6.12 16.85
N HIS A 141 1.95 -6.67 16.33
CA HIS A 141 1.95 -7.95 15.61
C HIS A 141 2.40 -9.05 16.58
N PHE A 142 1.60 -10.10 16.73
CA PHE A 142 1.89 -11.23 17.59
C PHE A 142 1.36 -12.53 16.95
N GLU A 143 1.85 -13.66 17.45
CA GLU A 143 1.45 -15.00 17.01
C GLU A 143 0.84 -15.75 18.19
N ALA A 144 -0.37 -16.29 18.00
CA ALA A 144 -1.08 -17.13 18.95
C ALA A 144 -2.12 -17.99 18.22
N ASP A 145 -2.37 -19.20 18.74
CA ASP A 145 -3.50 -20.03 18.32
C ASP A 145 -4.75 -19.57 19.10
N LEU A 146 -5.74 -19.04 18.39
CA LEU A 146 -6.90 -18.31 18.94
C LEU A 146 -8.23 -18.88 18.45
#